data_AF-A0A0B6YM21-F1
#
_entry.id   AF-A0A0B6YM21-F1
#
_cell.length_a   1.000
_cell.length_b   1.000
_cell.length_c   1.000
_cell.angle_alpha   90.00
_cell.angle_beta   90.00
_cell.angle_gamma   90.00
#
_symmetry.space_group_name_H-M   'P 1'
#
loop_
_entity.id
_entity.type
_entity.pdbx_description
1 polymer ?
#
loop_
_entity_poly.entity_id
_entity_poly.type
_entity_poly.pdbx_seq_one_letter_code
_entity_poly.pdbx_strand_id
1 'polypeptide(L)'
;GGYSKISKPDVNGAIYRKITKDQVHVEKGSRVKLQDHGPTIIFVYGGPGSKKGRLVSELVEVFDFTFINVEKIMLQKVAEAAAHEPSHTNEQGDRKESVQELKKMLEEDPSTISLSWILREITAAVDA
;
A
#
# COMPACT_ATOMS: atom_id res chain seq x y z
N GLY A 1 0.82 -10.00 3.31
CA GLY A 1 1.37 -9.24 4.45
C GLY A 1 0.25 -8.53 5.17
N GLY A 2 -0.11 -9.01 6.36
CA GLY A 2 -1.20 -8.43 7.16
C GLY A 2 -0.74 -7.19 7.91
N TYR A 3 -1.40 -6.06 7.68
CA TYR A 3 -1.32 -4.91 8.58
C TYR A 3 -2.11 -5.30 9.82
N SER A 4 -1.41 -5.93 10.77
CA SER A 4 -1.97 -6.19 12.08
C SER A 4 -2.32 -4.85 12.70
N LYS A 5 -3.58 -4.70 13.14
CA LYS A 5 -3.99 -3.63 14.06
C LYS A 5 -2.88 -3.47 15.10
N ILE A 6 -2.25 -2.30 15.15
CA ILE A 6 -1.12 -2.04 16.06
C ILE A 6 -1.70 -1.98 17.47
N SER A 7 -1.93 -3.15 18.04
CA SER A 7 -2.37 -3.36 19.42
C SER A 7 -1.30 -4.07 20.24
N LYS A 8 -0.19 -4.47 19.61
CA LYS A 8 0.95 -5.03 20.33
C LYS A 8 1.86 -3.88 20.77
N PRO A 9 2.14 -3.73 22.07
CA PRO A 9 3.20 -2.83 22.52
C PRO A 9 4.52 -3.22 21.86
N ASP A 10 5.38 -2.24 21.59
CA ASP A 10 6.73 -2.53 21.11
C ASP A 10 7.54 -3.30 22.18
N VAL A 11 8.74 -3.74 21.82
CA VAL A 11 9.67 -4.49 22.71
C VAL A 11 10.01 -3.76 24.02
N ASN A 12 9.62 -2.49 24.16
CA ASN A 12 9.84 -1.65 25.34
C ASN A 12 8.55 -1.34 26.12
N GLY A 13 7.43 -1.98 25.79
CA GLY A 13 6.16 -1.77 26.52
C GLY A 13 5.53 -0.41 26.25
N ALA A 14 5.91 0.30 25.18
CA ALA A 14 5.30 1.58 24.85
C ALA A 14 3.84 1.38 24.44
N ILE A 15 2.92 1.84 25.30
CA ILE A 15 1.50 1.99 24.94
C ILE A 15 1.44 3.04 23.83
N TYR A 16 1.07 2.62 22.61
CA TYR A 16 0.76 3.58 21.55
C TYR A 16 -0.37 4.47 22.03
N ARG A 17 -0.07 5.74 22.32
CA ARG A 17 -1.09 6.74 22.64
C ARG A 17 -2.03 6.81 21.43
N LYS A 18 -3.27 6.39 21.63
CA LYS A 18 -4.33 6.49 20.62
C LYS A 18 -4.56 7.96 20.31
N ILE A 19 -4.15 8.40 19.12
CA ILE A 19 -4.42 9.73 18.60
C ILE A 19 -5.88 9.74 18.12
N THR A 20 -6.61 10.81 18.42
CA THR A 20 -8.00 10.98 17.98
C THR A 20 -8.12 12.14 16.98
N LYS A 21 -9.19 12.18 16.17
CA LYS A 21 -9.38 13.21 15.12
C LYS A 21 -9.26 14.64 15.67
N ASP A 22 -9.78 14.88 16.88
CA ASP A 22 -9.75 16.17 17.58
C ASP A 22 -8.33 16.60 18.00
N GLN A 23 -7.38 15.67 18.08
CA GLN A 23 -5.99 15.95 18.43
C GLN A 23 -5.11 16.26 17.21
N VAL A 24 -5.64 16.14 15.99
CA VAL A 24 -4.87 16.37 14.76
C VAL A 24 -5.11 17.78 14.25
N HIS A 25 -4.04 18.56 14.17
CA HIS A 25 -4.04 19.85 13.50
C HIS A 25 -3.50 19.71 12.08
N VAL A 26 -4.28 20.16 11.09
CA VAL A 26 -3.87 20.18 9.69
C VAL A 26 -3.66 21.63 9.27
N GLU A 27 -2.42 21.97 8.95
CA GLU A 27 -2.08 23.27 8.37
C GLU A 27 -1.71 23.09 6.90
N LYS A 28 -2.29 23.94 6.07
CA LYS A 28 -2.01 23.99 4.64
C LYS A 28 -0.89 24.99 4.39
N GLY A 29 0.18 24.56 3.72
CA GLY A 29 1.27 25.46 3.33
C GLY A 29 0.79 26.58 2.40
N SER A 30 1.40 27.76 2.51
CA SER A 30 1.01 28.99 1.79
C SER A 30 1.00 28.87 0.26
N ARG A 31 1.72 27.89 -0.29
CA ARG A 31 1.80 27.63 -1.74
C ARG A 31 0.84 26.54 -2.23
N VAL A 32 0.10 25.89 -1.34
CA VAL A 32 -0.85 24.85 -1.73
C VAL A 32 -2.13 25.54 -2.22
N LYS A 33 -2.66 25.11 -3.36
CA LYS A 33 -4.01 25.47 -3.83
C LYS A 33 -4.83 24.19 -3.82
N LEU A 34 -5.91 24.17 -3.05
CA LEU A 34 -6.84 23.05 -3.06
C LEU A 34 -7.93 23.42 -4.07
N GLN A 35 -8.34 22.47 -4.88
CA GLN A 35 -9.53 22.63 -5.71
C GLN A 35 -10.73 22.18 -4.89
N ASP A 36 -11.83 22.91 -4.99
CA ASP A 36 -13.05 22.63 -4.21
C ASP A 36 -13.86 21.46 -4.79
N HIS A 37 -13.42 20.90 -5.92
CA HIS A 37 -14.16 19.90 -6.69
C HIS A 37 -13.23 18.81 -7.20
N GLY A 38 -13.68 17.55 -7.13
CA GLY A 38 -12.99 16.39 -7.69
C GLY A 38 -12.06 15.67 -6.72
N PRO A 39 -11.53 14.50 -7.14
CA PRO A 39 -10.62 13.69 -6.33
C PRO A 39 -9.28 14.40 -6.12
N THR A 40 -8.78 14.38 -4.87
CA THR A 40 -7.47 14.93 -4.51
C THR A 40 -6.44 13.82 -4.39
N ILE A 41 -5.34 13.93 -5.15
CA ILE A 41 -4.19 13.03 -5.02
C ILE A 41 -3.15 13.70 -4.13
N ILE A 42 -2.75 13.03 -3.05
CA ILE A 42 -1.72 13.48 -2.13
C ILE A 42 -0.49 12.59 -2.28
N PHE A 43 0.64 13.19 -2.67
CA PHE A 43 1.92 12.50 -2.70
C PHE A 43 2.69 12.73 -1.40
N VAL A 44 3.07 11.64 -0.73
CA VAL A 44 3.84 11.69 0.52
C VAL A 44 5.28 11.29 0.24
N TYR A 45 6.22 12.21 0.44
CA TYR A 45 7.66 11.97 0.27
C TYR A 45 8.41 12.11 1.59
N GLY A 46 9.62 11.53 1.65
CA GLY A 46 10.53 11.68 2.78
C GLY A 46 11.67 10.67 2.74
N GLY A 47 12.77 10.97 3.41
CA GLY A 47 13.93 10.07 3.49
C GLY A 47 13.67 8.77 4.28
N PRO A 48 14.67 7.87 4.34
CA PRO A 48 14.63 6.72 5.25
C PRO A 48 14.37 7.17 6.70
N GLY A 49 13.55 6.41 7.44
CA GLY A 49 13.20 6.76 8.83
C GLY A 49 12.21 7.90 9.00
N SER A 50 11.69 8.51 7.92
CA SER A 50 10.70 9.62 7.99
C SER A 50 9.30 9.21 8.44
N LYS A 51 9.11 7.97 8.90
CA LYS A 51 7.87 7.45 9.48
C LYS A 51 6.64 7.45 8.55
N LYS A 52 6.82 7.45 7.22
CA LYS A 52 5.71 7.36 6.23
C LYS A 52 4.77 6.18 6.50
N GLY A 53 5.30 5.01 6.85
CA GLY A 53 4.47 3.84 7.18
C GLY A 53 3.56 4.08 8.39
N ARG A 54 4.05 4.81 9.41
CA ARG A 54 3.25 5.21 10.56
C ARG A 54 2.17 6.22 10.17
N LEU A 55 2.51 7.19 9.31
CA LEU A 55 1.52 8.14 8.78
C LEU A 55 0.37 7.40 8.07
N VAL A 56 0.68 6.40 7.24
CA VAL A 56 -0.33 5.58 6.58
C VAL A 56 -1.22 4.87 7.61
N SER A 57 -0.64 4.24 8.64
CA SER A 57 -1.41 3.60 9.72
C SER A 57 -2.30 4.60 10.46
N GLU A 58 -1.79 5.79 10.78
CA GLU A 58 -2.55 6.84 11.48
C GLU A 58 -3.69 7.38 10.60
N LEU A 59 -3.50 7.52 9.29
CA LEU A 59 -4.58 7.91 8.38
C LEU A 59 -5.73 6.89 8.37
N VAL A 60 -5.42 5.60 8.42
CA VAL A 60 -6.42 4.53 8.47
C VAL A 60 -7.12 4.51 9.83
N GLU A 61 -6.36 4.52 10.92
CA GLU A 61 -6.89 4.36 12.28
C GLU A 61 -7.59 5.61 12.82
N VAL A 62 -7.10 6.80 12.46
CA VAL A 62 -7.64 8.09 12.95
C VAL A 62 -8.68 8.63 12.01
N PHE A 63 -8.53 8.50 10.69
CA PHE A 63 -9.41 9.13 9.69
C PHE A 63 -10.34 8.16 8.96
N ASP A 64 -10.30 6.88 9.30
CA ASP A 64 -11.11 5.82 8.69
C ASP A 64 -10.87 5.69 7.17
N PHE A 65 -9.65 5.98 6.70
CA PHE A 65 -9.30 5.86 5.29
C PHE A 65 -9.19 4.39 4.88
N THR A 66 -9.69 4.07 3.68
CA THR A 66 -9.48 2.75 3.08
C THR A 66 -8.01 2.59 2.69
N PHE A 67 -7.38 1.54 3.22
CA PHE A 67 -6.01 1.21 2.87
C PHE A 67 -5.94 0.24 1.69
N ILE A 68 -5.33 0.70 0.59
CA ILE A 68 -5.10 -0.11 -0.61
C ILE A 68 -3.61 -0.42 -0.73
N ASN A 69 -3.26 -1.71 -0.66
CA ASN A 69 -1.89 -2.16 -0.84
C ASN A 69 -1.65 -2.61 -2.29
N VAL A 70 -1.08 -1.71 -3.09
CA VAL A 70 -0.74 -1.96 -4.49
C VAL A 70 0.28 -3.10 -4.64
N GLU A 71 1.28 -3.21 -3.76
CA GLU A 71 2.27 -4.30 -3.81
C GLU A 71 1.56 -5.66 -3.65
N LYS A 72 0.57 -5.74 -2.77
CA LYS A 72 -0.22 -6.98 -2.58
C LYS A 72 -1.00 -7.31 -3.84
N ILE A 73 -1.66 -6.33 -4.45
CA ILE A 73 -2.43 -6.50 -5.69
C ILE A 73 -1.51 -7.00 -6.81
N MET A 74 -0.33 -6.38 -6.97
CA MET A 74 0.69 -6.80 -7.95
C MET A 74 1.16 -8.24 -7.74
N LEU A 75 1.55 -8.59 -6.50
CA LEU A 75 2.03 -9.93 -6.16
C LEU A 75 0.96 -11.00 -6.42
N GLN A 76 -0.31 -10.71 -6.09
CA GLN A 76 -1.41 -11.63 -6.35
C GLN A 76 -1.63 -11.84 -7.85
N LYS A 77 -1.58 -10.77 -8.65
CA LYS A 77 -1.76 -10.85 -10.11
C LYS A 77 -0.65 -11.62 -10.79
N VAL A 78 0.59 -11.49 -10.32
CA VAL A 78 1.71 -12.31 -10.83
C VAL A 78 1.55 -13.77 -10.45
N ALA A 79 1.20 -14.06 -9.20
CA ALA A 79 0.93 -15.43 -8.79
C ALA A 79 -0.23 -16.07 -9.60
N GLU A 80 -1.28 -15.31 -9.93
CA GLU A 80 -2.36 -15.75 -10.81
C GLU A 80 -1.88 -16.03 -12.24
N ALA A 81 -1.01 -15.17 -12.80
CA ALA A 81 -0.44 -15.37 -14.14
C ALA A 81 0.48 -16.60 -14.20
N ALA A 82 1.28 -16.81 -13.14
CA ALA A 82 2.14 -17.97 -12.97
C ALA A 82 1.36 -19.29 -12.86
N ALA A 83 0.21 -19.27 -12.18
CA ALA A 83 -0.63 -20.44 -11.97
C ALA A 83 -1.32 -20.96 -13.24
N HIS A 84 -1.25 -20.24 -14.36
CA HIS A 84 -1.73 -20.70 -15.66
C HIS A 84 -0.67 -21.50 -16.46
N GLU A 85 0.57 -21.60 -15.98
CA GLU A 85 1.57 -22.58 -16.43
C GLU A 85 1.46 -23.86 -15.57
N PRO A 86 1.26 -25.06 -16.17
CA PRO A 86 1.08 -26.29 -15.41
C PRO A 86 2.42 -26.82 -14.90
N SER A 87 2.98 -26.20 -13.86
CA SER A 87 4.08 -26.81 -13.11
C SER A 87 4.11 -26.40 -11.63
N HIS A 88 3.84 -27.39 -10.78
CA HIS A 88 4.17 -27.48 -9.35
C HIS A 88 3.53 -26.46 -8.39
N THR A 89 2.27 -26.73 -8.02
CA THR A 89 1.67 -26.26 -6.76
C THR A 89 2.38 -26.89 -5.56
N ASN A 90 3.26 -26.14 -4.91
CA ASN A 90 3.50 -26.30 -3.48
C ASN A 90 2.72 -25.19 -2.77
N GLU A 91 1.83 -25.57 -1.85
CA GLU A 91 0.85 -24.71 -1.17
C GLU A 91 1.45 -23.67 -0.20
N GLN A 92 2.74 -23.37 -0.36
CA GLN A 92 3.52 -22.47 0.47
C GLN A 92 4.39 -21.57 -0.40
N GLY A 93 3.76 -20.84 -1.34
CA GLY A 93 4.46 -19.84 -2.16
C GLY A 93 5.16 -18.82 -1.25
N ASP A 94 6.48 -18.91 -1.15
CA ASP A 94 7.27 -18.01 -0.33
C ASP A 94 7.24 -16.62 -0.98
N ARG A 95 7.09 -15.54 -0.18
CA ARG A 95 7.04 -14.16 -0.71
C ARG A 95 8.25 -13.84 -1.59
N LYS A 96 9.39 -14.50 -1.33
CA LYS A 96 10.61 -14.39 -2.13
C LYS A 96 10.42 -14.85 -3.57
N GLU A 97 9.65 -15.92 -3.79
CA GLU A 97 9.41 -16.51 -5.10
C GLU A 97 8.56 -15.58 -5.97
N SER A 98 7.46 -15.06 -5.43
CA SER A 98 6.60 -14.10 -6.16
C SER A 98 7.32 -12.78 -6.50
N VAL A 99 8.26 -12.33 -5.66
CA VAL A 99 9.07 -11.13 -5.94
C VAL A 99 10.09 -11.39 -7.05
N GLN A 100 10.70 -12.58 -7.08
CA GLN A 100 11.62 -12.98 -8.15
C GLN A 100 10.88 -13.12 -9.48
N GLU A 101 9.67 -13.66 -9.47
CA GLU A 101 8.83 -13.80 -10.65
C GLU A 101 8.36 -12.44 -11.18
N LEU A 102 7.90 -11.54 -10.30
CA LEU A 102 7.63 -10.14 -10.65
C LEU A 102 8.82 -9.48 -11.34
N LYS A 103 10.02 -9.68 -10.78
CA LYS A 103 11.25 -9.13 -11.34
C LYS A 103 11.52 -9.70 -12.73
N LYS A 104 11.38 -11.01 -12.91
CA LYS A 104 11.56 -11.68 -14.21
C LYS A 104 10.56 -11.17 -15.25
N MET A 105 9.28 -11.08 -14.89
CA MET A 105 8.24 -10.52 -15.78
C MET A 105 8.57 -9.09 -16.22
N LEU A 106 9.08 -8.26 -15.30
CA LEU A 106 9.47 -6.88 -15.60
C LEU A 106 10.75 -6.80 -16.46
N GLU A 107 11.65 -7.77 -16.34
CA GLU A 107 12.85 -7.90 -17.19
C GLU A 107 12.50 -8.35 -18.62
N GLU A 108 11.52 -9.26 -18.77
CA GLU A 108 11.05 -9.77 -20.07
C GLU A 108 10.21 -8.75 -20.82
N ASP A 109 9.26 -8.10 -20.13
CA ASP A 109 8.43 -7.05 -20.68
C ASP A 109 8.17 -5.95 -19.62
N PRO A 110 8.93 -4.84 -19.67
CA PRO A 110 8.74 -3.71 -18.75
C PRO A 110 7.35 -3.07 -18.82
N SER A 111 6.58 -3.31 -19.89
CA SER A 111 5.24 -2.73 -20.06
C SER A 111 4.14 -3.49 -19.30
N THR A 112 4.46 -4.68 -18.77
CA THR A 112 3.55 -5.52 -17.97
C THR A 112 3.03 -4.78 -16.73
N ILE A 113 3.86 -3.94 -16.11
CA ILE A 113 3.48 -3.12 -14.95
C ILE A 113 3.54 -1.65 -15.35
N SER A 114 2.46 -1.17 -15.95
CA SER A 114 2.27 0.24 -16.27
C SER A 114 1.48 0.97 -15.18
N LEU A 115 1.70 2.28 -15.04
CA LEU A 115 0.89 3.11 -14.14
C LEU A 115 -0.61 3.02 -14.48
N SER A 116 -0.95 2.95 -15.77
CA SER A 116 -2.34 2.80 -16.24
C SER A 116 -2.97 1.51 -15.73
N TRP A 117 -2.22 0.39 -15.78
CA TRP A 117 -2.68 -0.88 -15.24
C TRP A 117 -2.86 -0.80 -13.72
N ILE A 118 -1.87 -0.26 -12.99
CA ILE A 118 -1.95 -0.08 -11.54
C ILE A 118 -3.20 0.71 -11.15
N LEU A 119 -3.45 1.85 -11.81
CA LEU A 119 -4.60 2.68 -11.53
C LEU A 119 -5.91 1.94 -11.81
N ARG A 120 -5.97 1.13 -12.87
CA ARG A 120 -7.14 0.30 -13.16
C ARG A 120 -7.41 -0.72 -12.06
N GLU A 121 -6.38 -1.42 -11.58
CA GLU A 121 -6.53 -2.40 -10.50
C GLU A 121 -6.90 -1.72 -9.16
N ILE A 122 -6.38 -0.52 -8.89
CA ILE A 122 -6.79 0.29 -7.73
C ILE A 122 -8.27 0.67 -7.84
N THR A 123 -8.72 1.18 -8.99
CA THR A 123 -10.12 1.54 -9.21
C THR A 123 -11.04 0.34 -8.98
N ALA A 124 -10.68 -0.82 -9.53
CA ALA A 124 -11.44 -2.05 -9.32
C ALA A 124 -11.53 -2.45 -7.83
N ALA A 125 -10.47 -2.20 -7.05
CA ALA A 125 -10.45 -2.46 -5.61
C ALA A 125 -11.22 -1.41 -4.77
N VAL A 126 -11.40 -0.19 -5.30
CA VAL A 126 -12.21 0.88 -4.66
C VAL A 126 -13.70 0.65 -4.89
N ASP A 127 -14.07 0.17 -6.07
CA ASP A 127 -15.47 0.00 -6.50
C ASP A 127 -16.10 -1.34 -6.06
N ALA A 128 -15.31 -2.27 -5.50
CA ALA A 128 -15.74 -3.60 -5.03
C ALA A 128 -16.33 -3.57 -3.62
#